data_AF-A0A2G6FWF4-F1
#
_entry.id   AF-A0A2G6FWF4-F1
#
_cell.length_a   1.000
_cell.length_b   1.000
_cell.length_c   1.000
_cell.angle_alpha   90.00
_cell.angle_beta   90.00
_cell.angle_gamma   90.00
#
_symmetry.space_group_name_H-M   'P 1'
#
loop_
_entity.id
_entity.type
_entity.pdbx_description
1 polymer ?
#
loop_
_entity_poly.entity_id
_entity_poly.type
_entity_poly.pdbx_seq_one_letter_code
_entity_poly.pdbx_strand_id
1 'polypeptide(L)' 'HFGQVGAFEGGGYVSEGMYRSQIDCIMFTKGLKKFCAACVAGIREVTEQYTE' A
#
# COMPACT_ATOMS: atom_id res chain seq x y z
N HIS A 1 14.91 -6.03 -3.50
CA HIS A 1 13.60 -6.19 -2.83
C HIS A 1 12.67 -4.98 -2.96
N PHE A 2 13.14 -3.76 -3.24
CA PHE A 2 12.25 -2.61 -3.50
C PHE A 2 11.32 -2.87 -4.69
N GLY A 3 10.04 -2.53 -4.54
CA GLY A 3 9.02 -2.66 -5.59
C GLY A 3 8.38 -4.05 -5.73
N GLN A 4 8.80 -5.05 -4.94
CA GLN A 4 8.15 -6.37 -4.93
C GLN A 4 6.91 -6.37 -4.03
N VAL A 5 5.91 -7.16 -4.39
CA VAL A 5 4.70 -7.42 -3.60
C VAL A 5 4.98 -8.59 -2.66
N GLY A 6 4.60 -8.46 -1.39
CA GLY A 6 4.78 -9.49 -0.36
C GLY A 6 4.06 -9.13 0.93
N ALA A 7 4.34 -9.86 2.00
CA ALA A 7 3.85 -9.55 3.34
C ALA A 7 5.02 -9.05 4.20
N PHE A 8 5.08 -7.73 4.40
CA PHE A 8 6.12 -7.08 5.19
C PHE A 8 5.54 -6.66 6.53
N GLU A 9 6.07 -7.16 7.64
CA GLU A 9 5.53 -6.86 8.97
C GLU A 9 5.74 -5.38 9.35
N GLY A 10 4.79 -4.85 10.09
CA GLY A 10 4.67 -3.45 10.50
C GLY A 10 3.75 -2.64 9.59
N GLY A 11 2.88 -1.85 10.17
CA GLY A 11 1.89 -1.05 9.47
C GLY A 11 0.76 -0.62 10.41
N GLY A 12 -0.08 0.32 9.98
CA GLY A 12 -1.25 0.75 10.76
C GLY A 12 -0.93 1.07 12.22
N TYR A 13 0.17 1.78 12.44
CA TYR A 13 0.65 2.23 13.75
C TYR A 13 1.16 1.14 14.70
N VAL A 14 1.33 -0.11 14.24
CA VAL A 14 1.95 -1.21 15.00
C VAL A 14 3.17 -1.80 14.28
N SER A 15 4.15 -2.27 15.05
CA SER A 15 5.38 -2.87 14.51
C SER A 15 5.24 -4.37 14.21
N GLU A 16 4.36 -5.08 14.90
CA GLU A 16 4.15 -6.52 14.82
C GLU A 16 2.66 -6.84 14.66
N GLY A 17 2.35 -8.00 14.07
CA GLY A 17 0.98 -8.48 13.92
C GLY A 17 0.15 -7.80 12.83
N MET A 18 0.67 -6.75 12.18
CA MET A 18 0.11 -6.16 10.96
C MET A 18 1.12 -6.23 9.82
N TYR A 19 0.63 -6.41 8.59
CA TYR A 19 1.47 -6.58 7.41
C TYR A 19 1.07 -5.59 6.31
N ARG A 20 2.07 -4.99 5.67
CA ARG A 20 1.92 -4.13 4.48
C ARG A 20 2.39 -4.88 3.22
N SER A 21 1.82 -4.50 2.08
CA SER A 21 2.04 -5.21 0.80
C SER A 21 3.40 -4.96 0.18
N GLN A 22 4.07 -3.86 0.52
CA GLN A 22 5.38 -3.46 -0.01
C GLN A 22 6.20 -2.71 1.04
N ILE A 23 7.54 -2.80 0.92
CA ILE A 23 8.48 -2.13 1.84
C ILE A 23 8.26 -0.62 1.88
N ASP A 24 7.96 -0.01 0.72
CA ASP A 24 7.76 1.44 0.59
C ASP A 24 6.44 1.77 -0.16
N CYS A 25 5.71 2.77 0.34
CA CYS A 25 4.45 3.27 -0.20
C CYS A 25 4.18 4.67 0.37
N ILE A 26 3.49 5.53 -0.39
CA ILE A 26 3.01 6.85 0.09
C ILE A 26 2.21 6.71 1.40
N MET A 27 1.42 5.64 1.54
CA MET A 27 0.61 5.36 2.73
C MET A 27 1.45 4.97 3.96
N PHE A 28 2.74 4.68 3.80
CA PHE A 28 3.66 4.34 4.89
C PHE A 28 4.60 5.50 5.24
N THR A 29 5.26 6.10 4.24
CA THR A 29 6.13 7.26 4.43
C THR A 29 5.81 8.36 3.41
N LYS A 30 5.73 9.61 3.88
CA LYS A 30 5.48 10.78 3.02
C LYS A 30 6.68 11.02 2.08
N GLY A 31 6.42 11.47 0.85
CA GLY A 31 7.45 11.85 -0.12
C GLY A 31 7.02 11.64 -1.57
N LEU A 32 7.92 11.97 -2.52
CA LEU A 32 7.74 11.73 -3.95
C LEU A 32 8.00 10.26 -4.29
N LYS A 33 6.98 9.42 -4.13
CA LYS A 33 7.01 7.99 -4.44
C LYS A 33 5.66 7.53 -4.95
N LYS A 34 5.56 6.29 -5.45
CA LYS A 34 4.32 5.72 -5.99
C LYS A 34 3.49 5.05 -4.88
N PHE A 35 2.20 4.87 -5.14
CA PHE A 35 1.38 3.92 -4.38
C PHE A 35 1.88 2.49 -4.61
N CYS A 36 1.78 1.65 -3.58
CA CYS A 36 2.04 0.23 -3.74
C CYS A 36 0.92 -0.45 -4.56
N ALA A 37 1.17 -1.65 -5.08
CA ALA A 37 0.24 -2.40 -5.93
C ALA A 37 -1.14 -2.57 -5.26
N ALA A 38 -1.18 -2.84 -3.95
CA ALA A 38 -2.44 -2.96 -3.22
C ALA A 38 -3.21 -1.64 -3.13
N CYS A 39 -2.51 -0.52 -2.90
CA CYS A 39 -3.15 0.81 -2.89
C CYS A 39 -3.64 1.21 -4.29
N VAL A 40 -2.88 0.89 -5.35
CA VAL A 40 -3.33 1.14 -6.74
C VAL A 40 -4.61 0.35 -7.04
N ALA A 41 -4.67 -0.92 -6.65
CA ALA A 41 -5.87 -1.74 -6.80
C ALA A 41 -7.06 -1.17 -6.02
N GLY A 42 -6.89 -0.83 -4.73
CA GLY A 42 -7.97 -0.28 -3.92
C GLY A 42 -8.48 1.09 -4.41
N ILE A 43 -7.58 1.97 -4.89
CA ILE A 43 -7.99 3.24 -5.51
C ILE A 43 -8.80 2.99 -6.77
N ARG A 44 -8.40 2.03 -7.60
CA ARG A 44 -9.12 1.65 -8.82
C ARG A 44 -10.51 1.13 -8.48
N GLU A 45 -10.63 0.19 -7.54
CA GLU A 45 -11.93 -0.36 -7.10
C GLU A 45 -12.89 0.74 -6.62
N VAL A 46 -12.39 1.67 -5.80
CA VAL A 46 -13.19 2.82 -5.36
C VAL A 46 -13.58 3.71 -6.53
N THR A 47 -12.66 4.00 -7.45
CA THR A 47 -12.96 4.85 -8.62
C THR A 47 -14.04 4.21 -9.48
N GLU A 48 -13.91 2.91 -9.79
CA GLU A 48 -14.86 2.14 -10.59
C GLU A 48 -16.27 2.20 -9.98
N GLN A 49 -16.39 2.03 -8.65
CA GLN A 49 -17.67 2.13 -7.94
C GLN A 49 -18.43 3.45 -8.15
N TYR A 50 -17.73 4.56 -8.39
CA TYR A 50 -18.33 5.90 -8.58
C TYR A 50 -18.43 6.32 -10.05
N THR A 51 -17.95 5.50 -10.99
CA THR A 51 -17.92 5.83 -12.43
C THR A 51 -18.71 4.87 -13.31
N GLU A 52 -19.35 3.85 -12.73
CA GLU A 52 -20.36 3.01 -13.40
C GLU A 52 -21.73 3.70 -13.53
#